data_AF-A0LT10-F1
#
_entry.id   AF-A0LT10-F1
#
_cell.length_a   1.000
_cell.length_b   1.000
_cell.length_c   1.000
_cell.angle_alpha   90.00
_cell.angle_beta   90.00
_cell.angle_gamma   90.00
#
_symmetry.space_group_name_H-M   'P 1'
#
loop_
_entity.id
_entity.type
_entity.pdbx_description
1 polymer ?
#
loop_
_entity_poly.entity_id
_entity_poly.type
_entity_poly.pdbx_seq_one_letter_code
_entity_poly.pdbx_strand_id
1 'polypeptide(L)'
;MILCPRCGAPSDPAYPACVHCSALLRVDDPPTPAASRQPVTQPTAATTAPAFAPLASSTPPTPTVTAPPLAANPYATAAHPYTAPAPAAHPYATAPSDVHPYTAPPSAVNPNALPDPHPYTPPTPAANPYAQHMFSAWHVTIPVHQAPNAPEPLPPTTLQPPVAGTWLTVIVPIVLGGIYQLVFWTLGRHDFAPNAMGRYVLAGTVAFYAIVGLIVLGWLGSTRRRLVWFRGSSPVVGAILGVTLGCAGGLLGVLVQSAAAGHLSSDPSLITLASEGDTAHVLSTLLLVAVAAPLVEETLFRGIFLEWLRPKGIRIALLVSALAFAVWHYRLGEWRYYTLMGVLLGLLYWKRGLVASMSAHAAFNGTLALVAISVALTPAAPAHLGNLAYVKPQGWHAVKTKTDAGLALYQGPSGAVLAVNVTPTPSPVPVSILAARMNDVLAGLLARTLPGAQVDAAQAGLVSYPIGDVLQVPVRMQGSDGDIAIVDDSSDIDVILFLDAGSAKARAGFHQFMTSLQSTA
;
A
#
# COMPACT_ATOMS: atom_id res chain seq x y z
N MET A 1 -2.23 24.28 -17.92
CA MET A 1 -0.88 23.73 -18.17
C MET A 1 -0.79 22.44 -17.37
N ILE A 2 -0.54 21.29 -18.00
CA ILE A 2 -0.33 20.03 -17.29
C ILE A 2 1.17 19.93 -16.99
N LEU A 3 1.54 19.37 -15.83
CA LEU A 3 2.93 19.15 -15.43
C LEU A 3 3.21 17.65 -15.41
N CYS A 4 4.37 17.24 -15.91
CA CYS A 4 4.76 15.85 -15.97
C CYS A 4 5.00 15.28 -14.56
N PRO A 5 4.33 14.18 -14.15
CA PRO A 5 4.41 13.66 -12.78
C PRO A 5 5.80 13.10 -12.40
N ARG A 6 6.71 12.95 -13.37
CA ARG A 6 8.08 12.43 -13.15
C ARG A 6 9.15 13.52 -12.96
N CYS A 7 8.89 14.77 -13.38
CA CYS A 7 9.90 15.84 -13.39
C CYS A 7 9.36 17.27 -13.21
N GLY A 8 8.04 17.47 -13.13
CA GLY A 8 7.42 18.78 -12.92
C GLY A 8 7.42 19.74 -14.13
N ALA A 9 8.08 19.38 -15.24
CA ALA A 9 8.09 20.19 -16.46
C ALA A 9 6.71 20.25 -17.15
N PRO A 10 6.35 21.34 -17.85
CA PRO A 10 5.13 21.40 -18.64
C PRO A 10 5.02 20.30 -19.69
N SER A 11 3.81 19.77 -19.90
CA SER A 11 3.51 18.75 -20.90
C SER A 11 2.27 19.08 -21.72
N ASP A 12 2.29 18.65 -22.98
CA ASP A 12 1.14 18.72 -23.90
C ASP A 12 0.01 17.77 -23.43
N PRO A 13 -1.27 18.18 -23.44
CA PRO A 13 -2.38 17.31 -23.06
C PRO A 13 -2.56 16.06 -23.94
N ALA A 14 -2.00 16.01 -25.16
CA ALA A 14 -2.07 14.86 -26.04
C ALA A 14 -1.02 13.78 -25.75
N TYR A 15 0.07 14.09 -25.02
CA TYR A 15 1.19 13.18 -24.79
C TYR A 15 1.61 13.09 -23.31
N PRO A 16 1.40 11.94 -22.64
CA PRO A 16 1.68 11.79 -21.19
C PRO A 16 3.19 11.72 -20.84
N ALA A 17 4.08 11.78 -21.82
CA ALA A 17 5.52 11.89 -21.63
C ALA A 17 6.00 13.28 -22.08
N CYS A 18 6.61 14.05 -21.18
CA CYS A 18 7.27 15.30 -21.55
C CYS A 18 8.53 15.01 -22.38
N VAL A 19 8.78 15.81 -23.41
CA VAL A 19 9.93 15.68 -24.34
C VAL A 19 11.27 15.62 -23.58
N HIS A 20 11.37 16.30 -22.43
CA HIS A 20 12.57 16.25 -21.58
C HIS A 20 12.85 14.85 -21.00
N CYS A 21 11.82 14.05 -20.72
CA CYS A 21 11.96 12.64 -20.35
C CYS A 21 12.17 11.71 -21.55
N SER A 22 11.92 12.18 -22.78
CA SER A 22 12.20 11.45 -24.02
C SER A 22 13.66 11.62 -24.47
N ALA A 23 14.24 12.81 -24.25
CA ALA A 23 15.63 13.11 -24.58
C ALA A 23 16.63 12.27 -23.77
N LEU A 24 16.28 11.92 -22.51
CA LEU A 24 17.06 11.01 -21.66
C LEU A 24 17.15 9.55 -22.17
N LEU A 25 16.52 9.24 -23.31
CA LEU A 25 16.50 7.90 -23.93
C LEU A 25 16.90 7.94 -25.43
N ARG A 26 17.61 8.98 -25.86
CA ARG A 26 18.17 9.08 -27.24
C ARG A 26 19.61 9.55 -27.22
N VAL A 27 20.53 8.60 -27.25
CA VAL A 27 21.94 8.83 -27.56
C VAL A 27 22.16 8.54 -29.04
N ASP A 28 21.54 9.35 -29.90
CA ASP A 28 21.71 9.29 -31.37
C ASP A 28 21.25 10.61 -31.99
N ASP A 29 22.15 11.59 -32.05
CA ASP A 29 22.09 12.76 -32.94
C ASP A 29 23.55 13.20 -33.21
N PRO A 30 24.03 13.23 -34.47
CA PRO A 30 25.42 13.57 -34.77
C PRO A 30 25.70 15.07 -34.54
N PRO A 31 26.88 15.46 -34.01
CA PRO A 31 27.16 16.85 -33.69
C PRO A 31 27.28 17.71 -34.96
N THR A 32 26.46 18.76 -35.04
CA THR A 32 26.62 19.82 -36.04
C THR A 32 27.94 20.57 -35.81
N PRO A 33 28.68 20.95 -36.88
CA PRO A 33 30.02 21.51 -36.74
C PRO A 33 29.97 22.91 -36.10
N ALA A 34 30.65 23.07 -34.96
CA ALA A 34 30.71 24.33 -34.24
C ALA A 34 31.49 25.40 -35.01
N ALA A 35 30.90 26.58 -35.17
CA ALA A 35 31.54 27.71 -35.82
C ALA A 35 32.72 28.28 -34.97
N SER A 36 33.76 28.74 -35.65
CA SER A 36 35.00 29.23 -35.04
C SER A 36 34.79 30.43 -34.10
N ARG A 37 35.41 30.37 -32.91
CA ARG A 37 35.73 31.55 -32.09
C ARG A 37 37.19 31.50 -31.62
N GLN A 38 37.80 32.66 -31.48
CA GLN A 38 39.25 32.83 -31.26
C GLN A 38 39.64 32.70 -29.77
N PRO A 39 40.92 32.41 -29.46
CA PRO A 39 41.38 32.22 -28.10
C PRO A 39 41.37 33.52 -27.29
N VAL A 40 40.98 33.42 -26.01
CA VAL A 40 41.16 34.48 -25.00
C VAL A 40 42.32 34.09 -24.09
N THR A 41 43.19 35.06 -23.79
CA THR A 41 44.45 34.88 -23.07
C THR A 41 44.27 34.56 -21.58
N GLN A 42 45.09 33.63 -21.06
CA GLN A 42 45.30 33.48 -19.62
C GLN A 42 46.07 34.68 -19.04
N PRO A 43 45.77 35.10 -17.79
CA PRO A 43 46.72 35.73 -16.90
C PRO A 43 47.36 34.69 -15.96
N THR A 44 48.69 34.69 -15.87
CA THR A 44 49.45 33.86 -14.92
C THR A 44 49.38 34.44 -13.51
N ALA A 45 49.15 33.59 -12.50
CA ALA A 45 49.40 33.91 -11.10
C ALA A 45 49.98 32.69 -10.38
N ALA A 46 51.17 32.83 -9.80
CA ALA A 46 51.84 31.78 -9.04
C ALA A 46 52.33 32.32 -7.70
N THR A 47 51.89 31.71 -6.59
CA THR A 47 52.46 31.97 -5.27
C THR A 47 52.29 30.79 -4.31
N THR A 48 53.43 30.23 -3.89
CA THR A 48 53.72 29.72 -2.54
C THR A 48 52.66 28.90 -1.78
N ALA A 49 52.92 27.60 -1.65
CA ALA A 49 52.45 26.80 -0.50
C ALA A 49 53.42 26.93 0.70
N PRO A 50 52.95 26.75 1.95
CA PRO A 50 53.76 26.34 3.09
C PRO A 50 53.56 24.85 3.42
N ALA A 51 54.59 24.16 3.93
CA ALA A 51 54.53 22.74 4.27
C ALA A 51 55.05 22.44 5.69
N PHE A 52 54.15 21.97 6.56
CA PHE A 52 54.36 21.36 7.89
C PHE A 52 53.02 20.67 8.26
N ALA A 53 52.92 19.56 8.99
CA ALA A 53 53.84 18.49 9.39
C ALA A 53 52.97 17.24 9.72
N PRO A 54 53.48 15.99 9.77
CA PRO A 54 52.64 14.81 9.93
C PRO A 54 52.06 14.69 11.35
N LEU A 55 50.76 14.42 11.46
CA LEU A 55 50.11 14.00 12.71
C LEU A 55 50.14 12.46 12.84
N ALA A 56 50.33 11.99 14.06
CA ALA A 56 50.64 10.59 14.34
C ALA A 56 49.40 9.68 14.39
N SER A 57 49.62 8.39 14.17
CA SER A 57 48.62 7.33 14.30
C SER A 57 48.14 7.15 15.75
N SER A 58 46.82 7.08 15.94
CA SER A 58 46.20 6.65 17.21
C SER A 58 45.02 5.71 16.94
N THR A 59 45.26 4.41 17.06
CA THR A 59 44.23 3.35 16.95
C THR A 59 43.37 3.29 18.20
N PRO A 60 42.03 3.36 18.09
CA PRO A 60 41.12 3.02 19.19
C PRO A 60 41.09 1.49 19.42
N PRO A 61 40.96 1.00 20.66
CA PRO A 61 40.94 -0.43 20.95
C PRO A 61 39.58 -1.09 20.68
N THR A 62 39.62 -2.38 20.31
CA THR A 62 38.44 -3.24 20.09
C THR A 62 37.65 -3.48 21.38
N PRO A 63 36.31 -3.30 21.41
CA PRO A 63 35.48 -3.66 22.55
C PRO A 63 35.16 -5.16 22.56
N THR A 64 35.74 -5.90 23.51
CA THR A 64 35.39 -7.31 23.76
C THR A 64 33.99 -7.41 24.40
N VAL A 65 33.05 -8.08 23.74
CA VAL A 65 31.70 -8.33 24.28
C VAL A 65 31.60 -9.76 24.83
N THR A 66 31.53 -9.88 26.15
CA THR A 66 31.30 -11.16 26.85
C THR A 66 29.81 -11.50 26.86
N ALA A 67 29.43 -12.70 26.40
CA ALA A 67 28.03 -13.12 26.35
C ALA A 67 27.49 -13.57 27.74
N PRO A 68 26.26 -13.18 28.13
CA PRO A 68 25.58 -13.74 29.30
C PRO A 68 24.97 -15.13 28.99
N PRO A 69 24.78 -16.00 30.00
CA PRO A 69 24.33 -17.38 29.80
C PRO A 69 22.82 -17.53 29.55
N LEU A 70 22.46 -18.65 28.94
CA LEU A 70 21.07 -19.08 28.69
C LEU A 70 20.28 -19.30 29.99
N ALA A 71 19.12 -18.66 30.10
CA ALA A 71 18.09 -18.97 31.10
C ALA A 71 17.10 -20.02 30.55
N ALA A 72 16.72 -20.99 31.38
CA ALA A 72 15.92 -22.15 30.94
C ALA A 72 14.42 -21.85 30.80
N ASN A 73 13.75 -22.62 29.93
CA ASN A 73 12.32 -22.55 29.64
C ASN A 73 11.51 -23.47 30.59
N PRO A 74 10.66 -22.95 31.50
CA PRO A 74 9.70 -23.75 32.26
C PRO A 74 8.41 -24.01 31.47
N TYR A 75 7.68 -25.08 31.83
CA TYR A 75 6.41 -25.57 31.24
C TYR A 75 6.48 -26.58 30.08
N ALA A 76 7.16 -27.69 30.35
CA ALA A 76 6.56 -29.01 30.18
C ALA A 76 6.30 -29.59 31.60
N THR A 77 5.38 -30.51 31.90
CA THR A 77 4.52 -31.40 31.10
C THR A 77 3.17 -31.63 31.81
N ALA A 78 2.10 -31.93 31.05
CA ALA A 78 1.01 -32.81 31.51
C ALA A 78 0.44 -33.56 30.29
N ALA A 79 0.19 -34.87 30.43
CA ALA A 79 -0.29 -35.75 29.36
C ALA A 79 -1.34 -36.73 29.89
N HIS A 80 -1.86 -37.59 28.99
CA HIS A 80 -2.78 -38.72 29.21
C HIS A 80 -4.31 -38.41 29.06
N PRO A 81 -5.14 -39.39 28.65
CA PRO A 81 -5.22 -39.80 27.23
C PRO A 81 -6.63 -40.20 26.69
N TYR A 82 -6.63 -40.70 25.45
CA TYR A 82 -7.50 -41.77 24.88
C TYR A 82 -8.83 -41.47 24.14
N THR A 83 -8.76 -41.77 22.82
CA THR A 83 -9.75 -42.44 21.93
C THR A 83 -11.15 -41.86 21.69
N ALA A 84 -11.47 -41.74 20.40
CA ALA A 84 -12.83 -41.80 19.86
C ALA A 84 -13.39 -43.25 19.86
N PRO A 85 -14.69 -43.42 19.62
CA PRO A 85 -15.05 -44.23 18.45
C PRO A 85 -16.25 -43.71 17.63
N ALA A 86 -16.34 -44.22 16.40
CA ALA A 86 -17.54 -44.38 15.58
C ALA A 86 -17.57 -45.89 15.15
N PRO A 87 -18.68 -46.51 14.69
CA PRO A 87 -19.54 -46.03 13.58
C PRO A 87 -21.06 -46.22 13.82
N ALA A 88 -21.86 -46.17 12.75
CA ALA A 88 -23.32 -46.04 12.77
C ALA A 88 -24.10 -47.29 12.32
N ALA A 89 -25.41 -47.33 12.64
CA ALA A 89 -26.41 -48.17 11.97
C ALA A 89 -27.84 -47.57 12.07
N HIS A 90 -28.62 -47.71 10.99
CA HIS A 90 -30.10 -47.65 10.92
C HIS A 90 -30.64 -49.12 10.93
N PRO A 91 -31.96 -49.48 10.78
CA PRO A 91 -33.14 -48.70 10.35
C PRO A 91 -34.49 -49.01 11.07
N TYR A 92 -35.60 -48.51 10.50
CA TYR A 92 -37.04 -48.79 10.78
C TYR A 92 -37.64 -48.31 12.13
N ALA A 93 -38.96 -48.22 12.33
CA ALA A 93 -40.07 -47.56 11.58
C ALA A 93 -41.44 -47.99 12.17
N THR A 94 -42.35 -47.06 12.51
CA THR A 94 -43.82 -47.29 12.62
C THR A 94 -44.61 -46.00 12.95
N ALA A 95 -45.91 -46.02 12.63
CA ALA A 95 -47.00 -45.16 13.15
C ALA A 95 -48.18 -46.10 13.50
N PRO A 96 -49.22 -45.71 14.30
CA PRO A 96 -50.28 -44.75 13.91
C PRO A 96 -50.61 -43.79 15.10
N SER A 97 -51.81 -43.29 15.48
CA SER A 97 -53.22 -43.43 15.05
C SER A 97 -54.11 -42.28 15.57
N ASP A 98 -55.15 -41.95 14.79
CA ASP A 98 -56.56 -41.62 15.13
C ASP A 98 -56.96 -40.77 16.37
N VAL A 99 -57.91 -39.83 16.17
CA VAL A 99 -59.35 -39.97 16.57
C VAL A 99 -60.15 -38.68 16.27
N HIS A 100 -61.33 -38.84 15.67
CA HIS A 100 -62.38 -37.82 15.42
C HIS A 100 -63.44 -37.86 16.56
N PRO A 101 -64.34 -36.85 16.81
CA PRO A 101 -65.53 -36.70 15.94
C PRO A 101 -66.43 -35.41 16.00
N TYR A 102 -67.46 -35.43 15.14
CA TYR A 102 -68.81 -34.81 15.15
C TYR A 102 -69.09 -33.30 15.01
N THR A 103 -69.99 -33.02 14.05
CA THR A 103 -70.86 -31.85 13.84
C THR A 103 -72.29 -32.17 14.38
N ALA A 104 -73.37 -31.35 14.35
CA ALA A 104 -73.76 -30.18 13.54
C ALA A 104 -74.76 -29.26 14.32
N PRO A 105 -75.82 -28.62 13.74
CA PRO A 105 -75.83 -27.24 13.21
C PRO A 105 -76.86 -26.30 13.91
N PRO A 106 -77.15 -25.09 13.39
CA PRO A 106 -78.34 -24.95 12.51
C PRO A 106 -78.28 -23.92 11.35
N SER A 107 -79.28 -24.04 10.47
CA SER A 107 -79.80 -23.23 9.35
C SER A 107 -79.97 -21.69 9.58
N ALA A 108 -80.22 -20.81 8.60
CA ALA A 108 -80.07 -20.78 7.12
C ALA A 108 -80.40 -19.33 6.60
N VAL A 109 -80.20 -19.03 5.30
CA VAL A 109 -80.37 -17.68 4.70
C VAL A 109 -81.39 -17.66 3.54
N ASN A 110 -82.03 -16.50 3.32
CA ASN A 110 -83.10 -16.22 2.34
C ASN A 110 -82.63 -16.33 0.86
N PRO A 111 -83.38 -17.03 -0.04
CA PRO A 111 -82.94 -17.30 -1.41
C PRO A 111 -83.27 -16.25 -2.49
N ASN A 112 -83.98 -15.15 -2.19
CA ASN A 112 -84.49 -14.22 -3.23
C ASN A 112 -83.65 -12.94 -3.42
N ALA A 113 -82.53 -13.04 -4.13
CA ALA A 113 -81.81 -11.88 -4.70
C ALA A 113 -81.14 -12.24 -6.04
N LEU A 114 -81.38 -11.44 -7.09
CA LEU A 114 -80.73 -11.55 -8.40
C LEU A 114 -79.51 -10.60 -8.49
N PRO A 115 -78.48 -10.93 -9.29
CA PRO A 115 -77.22 -10.17 -9.32
C PRO A 115 -77.20 -8.99 -10.31
N ASP A 116 -76.49 -7.92 -9.94
CA ASP A 116 -76.13 -6.83 -10.86
C ASP A 116 -74.94 -7.19 -11.77
N PRO A 117 -74.88 -6.67 -13.01
CA PRO A 117 -73.85 -7.03 -14.00
C PRO A 117 -72.53 -6.26 -13.86
N HIS A 118 -71.40 -6.97 -14.01
CA HIS A 118 -70.06 -6.38 -14.04
C HIS A 118 -69.70 -5.75 -15.41
N PRO A 119 -68.94 -4.62 -15.44
CA PRO A 119 -68.26 -4.15 -16.64
C PRO A 119 -67.12 -5.07 -17.11
N TYR A 120 -66.86 -5.07 -18.41
CA TYR A 120 -65.96 -5.98 -19.13
C TYR A 120 -64.48 -5.54 -19.08
N THR A 121 -63.54 -6.48 -18.99
CA THR A 121 -62.09 -6.25 -19.21
C THR A 121 -61.55 -7.22 -20.28
N PRO A 122 -60.60 -6.79 -21.14
CA PRO A 122 -60.19 -7.55 -22.32
C PRO A 122 -59.25 -8.73 -21.98
N PRO A 123 -59.26 -9.81 -22.79
CA PRO A 123 -58.47 -11.01 -22.52
C PRO A 123 -56.97 -10.84 -22.84
N THR A 124 -56.11 -11.36 -21.97
CA THR A 124 -54.68 -11.58 -22.24
C THR A 124 -54.45 -12.81 -23.13
N PRO A 125 -53.31 -12.90 -23.86
CA PRO A 125 -53.03 -14.03 -24.75
C PRO A 125 -52.86 -15.36 -24.00
N ALA A 126 -53.43 -16.43 -24.54
CA ALA A 126 -53.25 -17.78 -24.00
C ALA A 126 -51.81 -18.30 -24.24
N ALA A 127 -51.11 -18.66 -23.17
CA ALA A 127 -49.81 -19.32 -23.25
C ALA A 127 -49.97 -20.82 -23.54
N ASN A 128 -49.09 -21.39 -24.37
CA ASN A 128 -49.11 -22.81 -24.74
C ASN A 128 -48.81 -23.71 -23.51
N PRO A 129 -49.70 -24.65 -23.14
CA PRO A 129 -49.58 -25.43 -21.90
C PRO A 129 -48.45 -26.48 -21.90
N TYR A 130 -47.84 -26.82 -23.05
CA TYR A 130 -46.86 -27.90 -23.13
C TYR A 130 -45.42 -27.54 -22.72
N ALA A 131 -45.17 -26.30 -22.24
CA ALA A 131 -43.81 -25.80 -22.00
C ALA A 131 -43.26 -25.96 -20.56
N GLN A 132 -44.03 -26.43 -19.58
CA GLN A 132 -43.68 -26.28 -18.15
C GLN A 132 -43.27 -27.57 -17.40
N HIS A 133 -43.35 -28.76 -18.01
CA HIS A 133 -43.15 -30.05 -17.31
C HIS A 133 -41.72 -30.60 -17.28
N MET A 134 -40.68 -29.74 -17.16
CA MET A 134 -39.28 -30.20 -17.05
C MET A 134 -38.47 -29.67 -15.85
N PHE A 135 -39.04 -28.82 -14.98
CA PHE A 135 -38.29 -28.24 -13.84
C PHE A 135 -39.03 -28.27 -12.48
N SER A 136 -40.06 -29.10 -12.33
CA SER A 136 -40.90 -29.17 -11.11
C SER A 136 -40.36 -30.12 -10.01
N ALA A 137 -39.05 -30.15 -9.77
CA ALA A 137 -38.39 -31.14 -8.91
C ALA A 137 -37.63 -30.58 -7.68
N TRP A 138 -37.69 -29.27 -7.42
CA TRP A 138 -37.03 -28.64 -6.26
C TRP A 138 -37.89 -27.54 -5.62
N HIS A 139 -39.01 -27.91 -5.01
CA HIS A 139 -39.78 -27.01 -4.14
C HIS A 139 -39.75 -27.49 -2.68
N VAL A 140 -38.90 -26.85 -1.88
CA VAL A 140 -38.92 -26.98 -0.42
C VAL A 140 -40.08 -26.14 0.12
N THR A 141 -41.08 -26.78 0.72
CA THR A 141 -42.16 -26.12 1.45
C THR A 141 -41.64 -25.56 2.78
N ILE A 142 -41.17 -24.32 2.76
CA ILE A 142 -40.82 -23.58 3.96
C ILE A 142 -42.11 -23.30 4.75
N PRO A 143 -42.22 -23.71 6.03
CA PRO A 143 -43.37 -23.36 6.86
C PRO A 143 -43.39 -21.85 7.07
N VAL A 144 -44.53 -21.21 6.77
CA VAL A 144 -44.74 -19.79 7.03
C VAL A 144 -44.94 -19.60 8.52
N HIS A 145 -43.83 -19.50 9.26
CA HIS A 145 -43.85 -18.80 10.54
C HIS A 145 -44.46 -17.42 10.31
N GLN A 146 -45.42 -17.03 11.16
CA GLN A 146 -45.81 -15.63 11.25
C GLN A 146 -44.54 -14.79 11.43
N ALA A 147 -44.37 -13.76 10.61
CA ALA A 147 -43.22 -12.88 10.73
C ALA A 147 -43.18 -12.35 12.18
N PRO A 148 -42.06 -12.51 12.92
CA PRO A 148 -41.96 -11.90 14.24
C PRO A 148 -42.23 -10.41 14.09
N ASN A 149 -43.09 -9.86 14.95
CA ASN A 149 -43.59 -8.48 14.89
C ASN A 149 -42.48 -7.54 14.39
N ALA A 150 -42.76 -6.86 13.27
CA ALA A 150 -41.76 -6.04 12.58
C ALA A 150 -41.01 -5.18 13.62
N PRO A 151 -39.69 -5.36 13.76
CA PRO A 151 -38.97 -4.97 14.97
C PRO A 151 -39.19 -3.49 15.21
N GLU A 152 -39.68 -3.17 16.43
CA GLU A 152 -40.18 -1.86 16.80
C GLU A 152 -39.26 -0.76 16.22
N PRO A 153 -39.80 0.17 15.41
CA PRO A 153 -38.97 1.09 14.65
C PRO A 153 -38.12 1.90 15.61
N LEU A 154 -36.79 1.60 15.61
CA LEU A 154 -35.83 2.07 16.60
C LEU A 154 -36.12 3.52 16.99
N PRO A 155 -36.36 3.81 18.29
CA PRO A 155 -36.94 5.08 18.73
C PRO A 155 -36.17 6.22 18.08
N PRO A 156 -36.86 7.09 17.32
CA PRO A 156 -36.27 7.86 16.24
C PRO A 156 -35.08 8.64 16.78
N THR A 157 -33.86 8.24 16.39
CA THR A 157 -32.62 8.72 17.03
C THR A 157 -32.60 10.23 16.97
N THR A 158 -32.95 10.86 18.09
CA THR A 158 -33.48 12.22 18.09
C THR A 158 -32.45 13.13 17.46
N LEU A 159 -32.82 13.74 16.32
CA LEU A 159 -31.87 14.44 15.46
C LEU A 159 -31.27 15.59 16.26
N GLN A 160 -30.05 15.35 16.73
CA GLN A 160 -29.38 16.25 17.64
C GLN A 160 -29.17 17.58 16.92
N PRO A 161 -29.69 18.70 17.46
CA PRO A 161 -29.72 19.97 16.72
C PRO A 161 -28.29 20.39 16.38
N PRO A 162 -28.03 20.86 15.15
CA PRO A 162 -26.67 21.15 14.69
C PRO A 162 -26.02 22.23 15.56
N VAL A 163 -24.78 21.99 16.00
CA VAL A 163 -23.99 23.01 16.70
C VAL A 163 -23.44 24.00 15.66
N ALA A 164 -23.39 25.28 16.02
CA ALA A 164 -22.69 26.28 15.22
C ALA A 164 -21.19 25.94 15.16
N GLY A 165 -20.55 26.15 14.02
CA GLY A 165 -19.11 25.93 13.87
C GLY A 165 -18.63 24.48 13.80
N THR A 166 -19.48 23.44 13.87
CA THR A 166 -19.03 22.03 13.73
C THR A 166 -18.23 21.77 12.46
N TRP A 167 -18.52 22.47 11.36
CA TRP A 167 -17.74 22.37 10.13
C TRP A 167 -16.24 22.72 10.31
N LEU A 168 -15.88 23.54 11.29
CA LEU A 168 -14.47 23.84 11.62
C LEU A 168 -13.71 22.60 12.11
N THR A 169 -14.38 21.61 12.73
CA THR A 169 -13.72 20.36 13.15
C THR A 169 -13.22 19.55 11.96
N VAL A 170 -13.76 19.78 10.76
CA VAL A 170 -13.27 19.17 9.51
C VAL A 170 -12.33 20.12 8.78
N ILE A 171 -12.72 21.39 8.59
CA ILE A 171 -11.93 22.34 7.79
C ILE A 171 -10.57 22.64 8.43
N VAL A 172 -10.47 22.77 9.76
CA VAL A 172 -9.17 23.05 10.41
C VAL A 172 -8.21 21.84 10.28
N PRO A 173 -8.58 20.60 10.63
CA PRO A 173 -7.77 19.42 10.34
C PRO A 173 -7.41 19.21 8.87
N ILE A 174 -8.31 19.51 7.92
CA ILE A 174 -7.97 19.50 6.49
C ILE A 174 -6.86 20.54 6.21
N VAL A 175 -7.04 21.81 6.58
CA VAL A 175 -6.01 22.85 6.33
C VAL A 175 -4.67 22.52 7.00
N LEU A 176 -4.68 21.96 8.21
CA LEU A 176 -3.48 21.44 8.88
C LEU A 176 -2.81 20.30 8.09
N GLY A 177 -3.60 19.39 7.51
CA GLY A 177 -3.12 18.34 6.62
C GLY A 177 -2.50 18.91 5.34
N GLY A 178 -3.08 19.96 4.76
CA GLY A 178 -2.51 20.66 3.61
C GLY A 178 -1.16 21.34 3.91
N ILE A 179 -1.02 21.94 5.10
CA ILE A 179 0.25 22.50 5.58
C ILE A 179 1.27 21.38 5.81
N TYR A 180 0.87 20.26 6.43
CA TYR A 180 1.71 19.07 6.61
C TYR A 180 2.24 18.55 5.27
N GLN A 181 1.37 18.38 4.26
CA GLN A 181 1.77 17.92 2.92
C GLN A 181 2.73 18.92 2.25
N LEU A 182 2.49 20.22 2.38
CA LEU A 182 3.39 21.26 1.87
C LEU A 182 4.79 21.17 2.52
N VAL A 183 4.85 21.00 3.83
CA VAL A 183 6.12 20.85 4.57
C VAL A 183 6.90 19.63 4.09
N PHE A 184 6.27 18.45 4.02
CA PHE A 184 6.95 17.24 3.56
C PHE A 184 7.32 17.27 2.06
N TRP A 185 6.55 17.97 1.23
CA TRP A 185 6.89 18.23 -0.17
C TRP A 185 8.02 19.27 -0.35
N THR A 186 8.24 20.16 0.61
CA THR A 186 9.46 21.00 0.64
C THR A 186 10.66 20.22 1.16
N LEU A 187 10.52 19.44 2.24
CA LEU A 187 11.59 18.59 2.77
C LEU A 187 12.07 17.55 1.75
N GLY A 188 11.15 16.95 1.00
CA GLY A 188 11.43 16.01 -0.11
C GLY A 188 12.15 16.59 -1.33
N ARG A 189 12.57 17.86 -1.31
CA ARG A 189 13.51 18.43 -2.30
C ARG A 189 14.97 18.45 -1.85
N HIS A 190 15.25 18.18 -0.58
CA HIS A 190 16.60 18.09 -0.06
C HIS A 190 17.14 16.66 -0.21
N ASP A 191 18.45 16.48 -0.13
CA ASP A 191 19.18 15.22 -0.36
C ASP A 191 19.01 14.20 0.79
N PHE A 192 17.77 13.91 1.17
CA PHE A 192 17.41 12.91 2.18
C PHE A 192 17.25 11.53 1.55
N ALA A 193 17.86 10.51 2.15
CA ALA A 193 17.57 9.12 1.83
C ALA A 193 16.06 8.82 1.99
N PRO A 194 15.42 8.06 1.07
CA PRO A 194 14.00 7.72 1.15
C PRO A 194 13.57 7.11 2.50
N ASN A 195 14.40 6.26 3.12
CA ASN A 195 14.17 5.76 4.48
C ASN A 195 14.07 6.89 5.52
N ALA A 196 15.08 7.79 5.55
CA ALA A 196 15.11 8.90 6.49
C ALA A 196 13.86 9.80 6.32
N MET A 197 13.47 10.07 5.08
CA MET A 197 12.21 10.76 4.77
C MET A 197 10.99 10.00 5.31
N GLY A 198 10.89 8.68 5.08
CA GLY A 198 9.82 7.84 5.60
C GLY A 198 9.69 7.87 7.13
N ARG A 199 10.81 7.89 7.86
CA ARG A 199 10.86 8.05 9.32
C ARG A 199 10.30 9.41 9.77
N TYR A 200 10.70 10.50 9.13
CA TYR A 200 10.15 11.83 9.44
C TYR A 200 8.66 11.94 9.06
N VAL A 201 8.26 11.38 7.92
CA VAL A 201 6.86 11.31 7.47
C VAL A 201 6.00 10.59 8.51
N LEU A 202 6.42 9.41 8.98
CA LEU A 202 5.70 8.65 10.01
C LEU A 202 5.58 9.45 11.33
N ALA A 203 6.69 9.98 11.84
CA ALA A 203 6.69 10.76 13.08
C ALA A 203 5.79 12.01 12.99
N GLY A 204 5.85 12.74 11.87
CA GLY A 204 4.97 13.86 11.59
C GLY A 204 3.49 13.44 11.44
N THR A 205 3.23 12.25 10.90
CA THR A 205 1.86 11.72 10.77
C THR A 205 1.28 11.38 12.14
N VAL A 206 2.06 10.72 12.99
CA VAL A 206 1.66 10.44 14.38
C VAL A 206 1.35 11.73 15.14
N ALA A 207 2.18 12.76 15.00
CA ALA A 207 1.92 14.08 15.58
C ALA A 207 0.64 14.74 15.01
N PHE A 208 0.40 14.63 13.70
CA PHE A 208 -0.81 15.14 13.05
C PHE A 208 -2.09 14.47 13.58
N TYR A 209 -2.14 13.14 13.64
CA TYR A 209 -3.31 12.43 14.20
C TYR A 209 -3.48 12.69 15.69
N ALA A 210 -2.41 12.91 16.46
CA ALA A 210 -2.52 13.33 17.86
C ALA A 210 -3.17 14.72 17.99
N ILE A 211 -2.73 15.70 17.19
CA ILE A 211 -3.32 17.05 17.17
C ILE A 211 -4.80 17.01 16.77
N VAL A 212 -5.15 16.26 15.72
CA VAL A 212 -6.54 16.15 15.25
C VAL A 212 -7.41 15.37 16.23
N GLY A 213 -6.85 14.34 16.89
CA GLY A 213 -7.49 13.64 18.01
C GLY A 213 -7.81 14.58 19.17
N LEU A 214 -6.89 15.47 19.55
CA LEU A 214 -7.13 16.49 20.58
C LEU A 214 -8.20 17.50 20.17
N ILE A 215 -8.25 17.93 18.90
CA ILE A 215 -9.32 18.79 18.36
C ILE A 215 -10.69 18.09 18.47
N VAL A 216 -10.77 16.82 18.07
CA VAL A 216 -12.01 16.00 18.15
C VAL A 216 -12.45 15.81 19.61
N LEU A 217 -11.53 15.45 20.52
CA LEU A 217 -11.83 15.26 21.94
C LEU A 217 -12.25 16.57 22.62
N GLY A 218 -11.59 17.69 22.34
CA GLY A 218 -11.95 19.01 22.84
C GLY A 218 -13.33 19.47 22.37
N TRP A 219 -13.69 19.20 21.10
CA TRP A 219 -15.03 19.47 20.58
C TRP A 219 -16.09 18.58 21.22
N LEU A 220 -15.83 17.28 21.41
CA LEU A 220 -16.75 16.36 22.08
C LEU A 220 -16.97 16.74 23.55
N GLY A 221 -15.91 17.12 24.28
CA GLY A 221 -15.98 17.56 25.67
C GLY A 221 -16.76 18.87 25.86
N SER A 222 -16.49 19.87 25.01
CA SER A 222 -17.16 21.18 25.08
C SER A 222 -18.64 21.12 24.65
N THR A 223 -18.98 20.31 23.65
CA THR A 223 -20.37 20.19 23.16
C THR A 223 -21.18 19.08 23.85
N ARG A 224 -20.53 18.20 24.62
CA ARG A 224 -21.09 17.01 25.29
C ARG A 224 -21.93 16.09 24.37
N ARG A 225 -21.58 16.04 23.09
CA ARG A 225 -22.32 15.29 22.07
C ARG A 225 -22.13 13.78 22.23
N ARG A 226 -23.23 13.04 22.16
CA ARG A 226 -23.23 11.57 22.21
C ARG A 226 -23.08 11.00 20.79
N LEU A 227 -21.95 10.32 20.55
CA LEU A 227 -21.68 9.59 19.31
C LEU A 227 -22.60 8.37 19.16
N VAL A 228 -23.04 8.07 17.93
CA VAL A 228 -23.85 6.89 17.63
C VAL A 228 -22.96 5.69 17.38
N TRP A 229 -22.57 5.01 18.45
CA TRP A 229 -21.65 3.86 18.42
C TRP A 229 -22.21 2.66 17.65
N PHE A 230 -23.49 2.32 17.83
CA PHE A 230 -24.16 1.26 17.10
C PHE A 230 -25.61 1.59 16.79
N ARG A 231 -26.20 0.87 15.82
CA ARG A 231 -27.63 0.92 15.44
C ARG A 231 -28.14 -0.52 15.26
N GLY A 232 -29.30 -0.83 15.85
CA GLY A 232 -29.83 -2.18 15.93
C GLY A 232 -29.37 -2.95 17.18
N SER A 233 -29.57 -4.27 17.17
CA SER A 233 -29.57 -5.12 18.38
C SER A 233 -28.20 -5.53 18.94
N SER A 234 -27.08 -5.36 18.22
CA SER A 234 -25.75 -5.67 18.76
C SER A 234 -24.61 -4.91 18.07
N PRO A 235 -23.68 -4.29 18.83
CA PRO A 235 -22.46 -3.72 18.26
C PRO A 235 -21.53 -4.81 17.69
N VAL A 236 -21.54 -6.03 18.23
CA VAL A 236 -20.68 -7.14 17.77
C VAL A 236 -21.06 -7.58 16.36
N VAL A 237 -22.36 -7.64 16.05
CA VAL A 237 -22.87 -7.93 14.69
C VAL A 237 -22.58 -6.78 13.73
N GLY A 238 -22.44 -5.55 14.23
CA GLY A 238 -21.88 -4.42 13.48
C GLY A 238 -20.38 -4.60 13.20
N ALA A 239 -19.60 -4.94 14.23
CA ALA A 239 -18.16 -5.13 14.14
C ALA A 239 -17.77 -6.24 13.16
N ILE A 240 -18.39 -7.42 13.28
CA ILE A 240 -18.15 -8.57 12.39
C ILE A 240 -18.45 -8.20 10.94
N LEU A 241 -19.65 -7.65 10.67
CA LEU A 241 -20.03 -7.21 9.32
C LEU A 241 -19.02 -6.20 8.75
N GLY A 242 -18.57 -5.25 9.57
CA GLY A 242 -17.55 -4.29 9.17
C GLY A 242 -16.23 -4.96 8.81
N VAL A 243 -15.69 -5.85 9.67
CA VAL A 243 -14.45 -6.59 9.40
C VAL A 243 -14.56 -7.40 8.11
N THR A 244 -15.67 -8.14 7.91
CA THR A 244 -15.89 -8.91 6.68
C THR A 244 -15.87 -8.03 5.43
N LEU A 245 -16.57 -6.89 5.45
CA LEU A 245 -16.60 -5.96 4.32
C LEU A 245 -15.25 -5.24 4.11
N GLY A 246 -14.55 -4.90 5.18
CA GLY A 246 -13.23 -4.26 5.15
C GLY A 246 -12.16 -5.18 4.57
N CYS A 247 -12.07 -6.42 5.06
CA CYS A 247 -11.16 -7.43 4.50
C CYS A 247 -11.49 -7.74 3.03
N ALA A 248 -12.77 -7.95 2.69
CA ALA A 248 -13.18 -8.22 1.31
C ALA A 248 -12.84 -7.04 0.37
N GLY A 249 -13.08 -5.80 0.80
CA GLY A 249 -12.69 -4.61 0.07
C GLY A 249 -11.17 -4.46 -0.08
N GLY A 250 -10.41 -4.73 0.99
CA GLY A 250 -8.95 -4.64 1.01
C GLY A 250 -8.31 -5.67 0.08
N LEU A 251 -8.79 -6.92 0.13
CA LEU A 251 -8.36 -7.99 -0.79
C LEU A 251 -8.72 -7.68 -2.24
N LEU A 252 -9.88 -7.07 -2.51
CA LEU A 252 -10.26 -6.62 -3.85
C LEU A 252 -9.34 -5.47 -4.33
N GLY A 253 -8.99 -4.53 -3.46
CA GLY A 253 -8.03 -3.46 -3.75
C GLY A 253 -6.65 -4.01 -4.09
N VAL A 254 -6.13 -4.92 -3.26
CA VAL A 254 -4.87 -5.66 -3.51
C VAL A 254 -4.92 -6.43 -4.83
N LEU A 255 -6.02 -7.11 -5.13
CA LEU A 255 -6.20 -7.87 -6.37
C LEU A 255 -6.12 -6.97 -7.61
N VAL A 256 -6.85 -5.84 -7.60
CA VAL A 256 -6.83 -4.86 -8.69
C VAL A 256 -5.45 -4.22 -8.85
N GLN A 257 -4.81 -3.82 -7.74
CA GLN A 257 -3.48 -3.22 -7.74
C GLN A 257 -2.39 -4.20 -8.21
N SER A 258 -2.49 -5.47 -7.81
CA SER A 258 -1.56 -6.53 -8.21
C SER A 258 -1.74 -6.92 -9.69
N ALA A 259 -2.99 -6.98 -10.17
CA ALA A 259 -3.29 -7.24 -11.58
C ALA A 259 -2.78 -6.10 -12.48
N ALA A 260 -2.89 -4.84 -12.04
CA ALA A 260 -2.34 -3.68 -12.76
C ALA A 260 -0.80 -3.66 -12.78
N ALA A 261 -0.14 -4.08 -11.69
CA ALA A 261 1.32 -4.16 -11.61
C ALA A 261 1.89 -5.38 -12.37
N GLY A 262 1.17 -6.50 -12.38
CA GLY A 262 1.64 -7.80 -12.87
C GLY A 262 2.48 -8.59 -11.84
N HIS A 263 2.43 -8.19 -10.57
CA HIS A 263 3.03 -8.88 -9.42
C HIS A 263 2.20 -8.56 -8.16
N LEU A 264 2.38 -9.31 -7.07
CA LEU A 264 1.75 -8.98 -5.79
C LEU A 264 2.17 -7.57 -5.35
N SER A 265 1.18 -6.72 -5.05
CA SER A 265 1.39 -5.31 -4.71
C SER A 265 0.27 -4.79 -3.80
N SER A 266 0.58 -3.71 -3.07
CA SER A 266 -0.29 -3.01 -2.13
C SER A 266 -0.03 -1.50 -2.26
N ASP A 267 -0.52 -0.68 -1.33
CA ASP A 267 -0.17 0.74 -1.28
C ASP A 267 1.37 0.92 -1.14
N PRO A 268 2.04 1.66 -2.05
CA PRO A 268 3.50 1.79 -2.03
C PRO A 268 4.04 2.45 -0.75
N SER A 269 3.30 3.40 -0.15
CA SER A 269 3.73 4.02 1.10
C SER A 269 3.71 3.01 2.25
N LEU A 270 2.71 2.13 2.31
CA LEU A 270 2.68 1.04 3.29
C LEU A 270 3.82 0.02 3.06
N ILE A 271 4.20 -0.26 1.81
CA ILE A 271 5.34 -1.14 1.50
C ILE A 271 6.65 -0.50 1.99
N THR A 272 6.86 0.80 1.75
CA THR A 272 8.04 1.52 2.24
C THR A 272 8.09 1.56 3.77
N LEU A 273 7.00 1.87 4.46
CA LEU A 273 6.94 1.86 5.93
C LEU A 273 7.03 0.44 6.53
N ALA A 274 6.70 -0.61 5.78
CA ALA A 274 6.92 -2.00 6.19
C ALA A 274 8.35 -2.51 5.89
N SER A 275 9.13 -1.80 5.09
CA SER A 275 10.36 -2.34 4.48
C SER A 275 11.52 -2.54 5.45
N GLU A 276 11.71 -1.58 6.37
CA GLU A 276 12.92 -1.36 7.19
C GLU A 276 13.27 -2.51 8.15
N GLY A 277 12.29 -3.33 8.54
CA GLY A 277 12.48 -4.42 9.49
C GLY A 277 12.61 -4.00 10.96
N ASP A 278 12.70 -2.71 11.27
CA ASP A 278 12.53 -2.23 12.65
C ASP A 278 11.10 -2.49 13.13
N THR A 279 10.97 -3.36 14.12
CA THR A 279 9.71 -3.71 14.81
C THR A 279 8.98 -2.48 15.33
N ALA A 280 9.69 -1.44 15.81
CA ALA A 280 9.06 -0.23 16.31
C ALA A 280 8.43 0.60 15.17
N HIS A 281 9.12 0.76 14.05
CA HIS A 281 8.60 1.42 12.84
C HIS A 281 7.40 0.68 12.23
N VAL A 282 7.48 -0.65 12.10
CA VAL A 282 6.39 -1.48 11.57
C VAL A 282 5.17 -1.47 12.51
N LEU A 283 5.37 -1.63 13.83
CA LEU A 283 4.28 -1.60 14.81
C LEU A 283 3.62 -0.22 14.89
N SER A 284 4.42 0.86 14.86
CA SER A 284 3.90 2.24 14.83
C SER A 284 3.04 2.49 13.58
N THR A 285 3.48 1.97 12.42
CA THR A 285 2.71 2.03 11.18
C THR A 285 1.38 1.28 11.30
N LEU A 286 1.39 0.04 11.81
CA LEU A 286 0.17 -0.76 12.00
C LEU A 286 -0.81 -0.09 12.97
N LEU A 287 -0.35 0.41 14.11
CA LEU A 287 -1.17 1.13 15.08
C LEU A 287 -1.75 2.43 14.49
N LEU A 288 -0.96 3.15 13.69
CA LEU A 288 -1.41 4.35 13.01
C LEU A 288 -2.54 4.06 12.01
N VAL A 289 -2.32 3.13 11.07
CA VAL A 289 -3.25 2.93 9.94
C VAL A 289 -4.45 2.04 10.27
N ALA A 290 -4.32 1.07 11.18
CA ALA A 290 -5.39 0.15 11.55
C ALA A 290 -6.13 0.54 12.83
N VAL A 291 -5.61 1.47 13.65
CA VAL A 291 -6.27 1.91 14.89
C VAL A 291 -6.48 3.43 14.92
N ALA A 292 -5.42 4.24 14.86
CA ALA A 292 -5.53 5.69 15.05
C ALA A 292 -6.34 6.38 13.94
N ALA A 293 -6.05 6.10 12.67
CA ALA A 293 -6.77 6.70 11.55
C ALA A 293 -8.26 6.28 11.51
N PRO A 294 -8.66 5.00 11.60
CA PRO A 294 -10.06 4.60 11.73
C PRO A 294 -10.79 5.25 12.92
N LEU A 295 -10.16 5.36 14.09
CA LEU A 295 -10.77 6.00 15.26
C LEU A 295 -11.00 7.50 15.04
N VAL A 296 -10.00 8.22 14.55
CA VAL A 296 -10.08 9.68 14.33
C VAL A 296 -11.02 10.02 13.18
N GLU A 297 -10.88 9.35 12.03
CA GLU A 297 -11.61 9.69 10.80
C GLU A 297 -13.06 9.23 10.79
N GLU A 298 -13.38 8.08 11.38
CA GLU A 298 -14.78 7.67 11.50
C GLU A 298 -15.50 8.55 12.53
N THR A 299 -14.85 8.90 13.65
CA THR A 299 -15.41 9.87 14.61
C THR A 299 -15.63 11.23 13.95
N LEU A 300 -14.63 11.76 13.24
CA LEU A 300 -14.69 13.08 12.64
C LEU A 300 -15.70 13.17 11.49
N PHE A 301 -15.52 12.36 10.44
CA PHE A 301 -16.35 12.48 9.25
C PHE A 301 -17.75 11.88 9.46
N ARG A 302 -17.88 10.72 10.12
CA ARG A 302 -19.16 10.01 10.24
C ARG A 302 -19.87 10.34 11.55
N GLY A 303 -19.15 10.29 12.68
CA GLY A 303 -19.70 10.55 14.02
C GLY A 303 -20.08 12.01 14.29
N ILE A 304 -19.37 12.96 13.68
CA ILE A 304 -19.54 14.41 13.88
C ILE A 304 -20.10 15.08 12.62
N PHE A 305 -19.38 15.05 11.49
CA PHE A 305 -19.71 15.87 10.33
C PHE A 305 -20.95 15.39 9.54
N LEU A 306 -21.08 14.09 9.30
CA LEU A 306 -22.25 13.50 8.65
C LEU A 306 -23.52 13.73 9.48
N GLU A 307 -23.49 13.49 10.80
CA GLU A 307 -24.64 13.79 11.68
C GLU A 307 -24.96 15.30 11.76
N TRP A 308 -23.97 16.19 11.70
CA TRP A 308 -24.19 17.64 11.57
C TRP A 308 -24.85 18.04 10.24
N LEU A 309 -24.53 17.33 9.14
CA LEU A 309 -25.16 17.51 7.84
C LEU A 309 -26.53 16.81 7.73
N ARG A 310 -26.83 15.81 8.57
CA ARG A 310 -28.02 14.96 8.48
C ARG A 310 -29.37 15.71 8.48
N PRO A 311 -29.56 16.85 9.17
CA PRO A 311 -30.75 17.69 9.02
C PRO A 311 -30.99 18.23 7.59
N LYS A 312 -29.95 18.30 6.74
CA LYS A 312 -30.05 18.65 5.31
C LYS A 312 -30.43 17.46 4.41
N GLY A 313 -30.74 16.30 5.01
CA GLY A 313 -31.09 15.07 4.31
C GLY A 313 -29.89 14.13 4.11
N ILE A 314 -30.13 12.83 4.30
CA ILE A 314 -29.08 11.79 4.34
C ILE A 314 -28.24 11.70 3.05
N ARG A 315 -28.83 11.97 1.87
CA ARG A 315 -28.11 11.95 0.58
C ARG A 315 -27.02 13.02 0.54
N ILE A 316 -27.32 14.24 1.01
CA ILE A 316 -26.36 15.35 1.08
C ILE A 316 -25.32 15.07 2.16
N ALA A 317 -25.74 14.57 3.33
CA ALA A 317 -24.82 14.22 4.42
C ALA A 317 -23.77 13.16 4.01
N LEU A 318 -24.21 12.09 3.33
CA LEU A 318 -23.32 11.06 2.79
C LEU A 318 -22.34 11.63 1.76
N LEU A 319 -22.85 12.33 0.73
CA LEU A 319 -22.02 12.83 -0.37
C LEU A 319 -21.00 13.88 0.08
N VAL A 320 -21.43 14.87 0.87
CA VAL A 320 -20.54 15.95 1.33
C VAL A 320 -19.53 15.44 2.37
N SER A 321 -19.91 14.49 3.24
CA SER A 321 -18.95 13.82 4.13
C SER A 321 -17.93 12.98 3.36
N ALA A 322 -18.35 12.28 2.29
CA ALA A 322 -17.47 11.46 1.48
C ALA A 322 -16.49 12.30 0.65
N LEU A 323 -16.93 13.45 0.13
CA LEU A 323 -16.06 14.41 -0.55
C LEU A 323 -15.05 15.06 0.41
N ALA A 324 -15.45 15.39 1.64
CA ALA A 324 -14.52 15.89 2.66
C ALA A 324 -13.46 14.83 3.03
N PHE A 325 -13.87 13.57 3.16
CA PHE A 325 -12.95 12.42 3.34
C PHE A 325 -12.04 12.18 2.12
N ALA A 326 -12.48 12.49 0.90
CA ALA A 326 -11.62 12.44 -0.28
C ALA A 326 -10.58 13.58 -0.32
N VAL A 327 -10.95 14.79 0.11
CA VAL A 327 -10.02 15.93 0.23
C VAL A 327 -8.97 15.68 1.32
N TRP A 328 -9.36 15.10 2.45
CA TRP A 328 -8.47 14.70 3.56
C TRP A 328 -7.25 13.87 3.13
N HIS A 329 -7.40 13.04 2.09
CA HIS A 329 -6.34 12.14 1.62
C HIS A 329 -5.32 12.79 0.68
N TYR A 330 -5.56 14.03 0.20
CA TYR A 330 -4.67 14.79 -0.71
C TYR A 330 -4.27 14.17 -2.06
N ARG A 331 -4.58 12.89 -2.30
CA ARG A 331 -4.29 12.18 -3.56
C ARG A 331 -5.30 12.52 -4.66
N LEU A 332 -5.06 13.63 -5.38
CA LEU A 332 -5.93 14.09 -6.48
C LEU A 332 -6.08 13.12 -7.66
N GLY A 333 -5.21 12.11 -7.81
CA GLY A 333 -5.43 11.01 -8.76
C GLY A 333 -6.50 10.01 -8.31
N GLU A 334 -6.67 9.84 -7.00
CA GLU A 334 -7.47 8.79 -6.36
C GLU A 334 -8.79 9.31 -5.77
N TRP A 335 -9.14 10.59 -5.98
CA TRP A 335 -10.32 11.23 -5.37
C TRP A 335 -11.62 10.46 -5.58
N ARG A 336 -11.79 9.79 -6.72
CA ARG A 336 -12.96 8.95 -7.04
C ARG A 336 -13.04 7.73 -6.13
N TYR A 337 -11.90 7.08 -5.89
CA TYR A 337 -11.77 5.92 -5.01
C TYR A 337 -12.03 6.32 -3.55
N TYR A 338 -11.42 7.41 -3.07
CA TYR A 338 -11.68 7.89 -1.70
C TYR A 338 -13.13 8.39 -1.51
N THR A 339 -13.73 9.02 -2.52
CA THR A 339 -15.16 9.41 -2.46
C THR A 339 -16.05 8.17 -2.39
N LEU A 340 -15.77 7.13 -3.18
CA LEU A 340 -16.51 5.86 -3.12
C LEU A 340 -16.38 5.20 -1.74
N MET A 341 -15.17 5.09 -1.20
CA MET A 341 -14.94 4.55 0.15
C MET A 341 -15.62 5.38 1.24
N GLY A 342 -15.59 6.71 1.12
CA GLY A 342 -16.32 7.63 2.01
C GLY A 342 -17.83 7.39 1.99
N VAL A 343 -18.43 7.16 0.82
CA VAL A 343 -19.86 6.81 0.68
C VAL A 343 -20.15 5.43 1.27
N LEU A 344 -19.32 4.42 1.00
CA LEU A 344 -19.52 3.04 1.51
C LEU A 344 -19.42 2.99 3.05
N LEU A 345 -18.39 3.60 3.64
CA LEU A 345 -18.23 3.72 5.09
C LEU A 345 -19.34 4.56 5.72
N GLY A 346 -19.76 5.66 5.07
CA GLY A 346 -20.89 6.47 5.50
C GLY A 346 -22.23 5.72 5.47
N LEU A 347 -22.47 4.87 4.46
CA LEU A 347 -23.65 4.00 4.38
C LEU A 347 -23.65 2.92 5.47
N LEU A 348 -22.48 2.32 5.76
CA LEU A 348 -22.32 1.34 6.83
C LEU A 348 -22.54 1.99 8.20
N TYR A 349 -21.97 3.18 8.43
CA TYR A 349 -22.24 4.00 9.61
C TYR A 349 -23.74 4.32 9.75
N TRP A 350 -24.39 4.79 8.68
CA TRP A 350 -25.81 5.15 8.71
C TRP A 350 -26.69 3.94 9.09
N LYS A 351 -26.37 2.74 8.58
CA LYS A 351 -27.11 1.51 8.88
C LYS A 351 -26.76 0.87 10.24
N ARG A 352 -25.52 0.97 10.74
CA ARG A 352 -25.01 0.16 11.87
C ARG A 352 -24.23 0.91 12.96
N GLY A 353 -23.92 2.20 12.79
CA GLY A 353 -23.17 3.03 13.74
C GLY A 353 -21.64 2.94 13.60
N LEU A 354 -20.91 3.73 14.40
CA LEU A 354 -19.44 3.87 14.32
C LEU A 354 -18.71 2.54 14.39
N VAL A 355 -19.10 1.61 15.28
CA VAL A 355 -18.41 0.33 15.48
C VAL A 355 -18.27 -0.46 14.18
N ALA A 356 -19.26 -0.39 13.29
CA ALA A 356 -19.24 -1.08 12.01
C ALA A 356 -18.39 -0.36 10.94
N SER A 357 -18.38 0.98 10.89
CA SER A 357 -17.55 1.70 9.92
C SER A 357 -16.09 1.78 10.36
N MET A 358 -15.82 1.91 11.67
CA MET A 358 -14.49 1.78 12.27
C MET A 358 -13.89 0.39 12.02
N SER A 359 -14.63 -0.69 12.27
CA SER A 359 -14.08 -2.03 12.03
C SER A 359 -13.88 -2.34 10.55
N ALA A 360 -14.70 -1.79 9.65
CA ALA A 360 -14.49 -1.90 8.21
C ALA A 360 -13.25 -1.12 7.74
N HIS A 361 -13.09 0.13 8.18
CA HIS A 361 -11.94 0.95 7.83
C HIS A 361 -10.64 0.35 8.41
N ALA A 362 -10.66 -0.09 9.67
CA ALA A 362 -9.54 -0.80 10.31
C ALA A 362 -9.16 -2.10 9.59
N ALA A 363 -10.15 -2.94 9.24
CA ALA A 363 -9.90 -4.19 8.53
C ALA A 363 -9.42 -3.96 7.08
N PHE A 364 -9.90 -2.92 6.40
CA PHE A 364 -9.42 -2.52 5.08
C PHE A 364 -7.95 -2.11 5.14
N ASN A 365 -7.61 -1.12 5.98
CA ASN A 365 -6.23 -0.63 6.12
C ASN A 365 -5.28 -1.72 6.64
N GLY A 366 -5.74 -2.54 7.60
CA GLY A 366 -4.99 -3.69 8.12
C GLY A 366 -4.72 -4.73 7.04
N THR A 367 -5.66 -4.99 6.13
CA THR A 367 -5.45 -5.89 4.98
C THR A 367 -4.36 -5.35 4.05
N LEU A 368 -4.41 -4.06 3.70
CA LEU A 368 -3.38 -3.45 2.86
C LEU A 368 -2.00 -3.49 3.52
N ALA A 369 -1.92 -3.23 4.82
CA ALA A 369 -0.67 -3.24 5.59
C ALA A 369 -0.09 -4.66 5.76
N LEU A 370 -0.94 -5.67 6.03
CA LEU A 370 -0.49 -7.07 6.11
C LEU A 370 0.06 -7.56 4.76
N VAL A 371 -0.59 -7.23 3.64
CA VAL A 371 -0.05 -7.56 2.30
C VAL A 371 1.22 -6.76 2.01
N ALA A 372 1.32 -5.49 2.41
CA ALA A 372 2.54 -4.71 2.26
C ALA A 372 3.73 -5.32 3.03
N ILE A 373 3.50 -5.82 4.25
CA ILE A 373 4.48 -6.58 5.02
C ILE A 373 4.85 -7.89 4.30
N SER A 374 3.88 -8.65 3.78
CA SER A 374 4.16 -9.85 2.98
C SER A 374 5.00 -9.56 1.73
N VAL A 375 4.75 -8.44 1.03
CA VAL A 375 5.58 -7.99 -0.10
C VAL A 375 7.00 -7.68 0.38
N ALA A 376 7.16 -6.90 1.46
CA ALA A 376 8.46 -6.57 2.06
C ALA A 376 9.24 -7.76 2.66
N LEU A 377 8.61 -8.93 2.76
CA LEU A 377 9.17 -10.20 3.23
C LEU A 377 9.23 -11.31 2.16
N THR A 378 8.81 -11.03 0.92
CA THR A 378 8.77 -12.02 -0.18
C THR A 378 10.16 -12.67 -0.34
N PRO A 379 10.29 -14.02 -0.36
CA PRO A 379 11.59 -14.68 -0.36
C PRO A 379 12.57 -14.18 -1.44
N ALA A 380 13.86 -14.23 -1.11
CA ALA A 380 14.92 -14.12 -2.10
C ALA A 380 14.80 -15.26 -3.12
N ALA A 381 15.14 -15.01 -4.38
CA ALA A 381 14.89 -15.94 -5.47
C ALA A 381 16.02 -15.90 -6.52
N PRO A 382 16.37 -17.04 -7.15
CA PRO A 382 17.34 -17.05 -8.24
C PRO A 382 16.82 -16.29 -9.46
N ALA A 383 17.74 -15.65 -10.17
CA ALA A 383 17.53 -14.93 -11.41
C ALA A 383 18.81 -15.05 -12.28
N HIS A 384 18.69 -14.71 -13.56
CA HIS A 384 19.80 -14.67 -14.50
C HIS A 384 19.61 -13.53 -15.51
N LEU A 385 20.70 -13.07 -16.11
CA LEU A 385 20.73 -12.11 -17.20
C LEU A 385 22.02 -12.35 -18.01
N GLY A 386 21.91 -12.63 -19.31
CA GLY A 386 23.07 -13.13 -20.07
C GLY A 386 23.64 -14.41 -19.43
N ASN A 387 24.97 -14.45 -19.28
CA ASN A 387 25.69 -15.50 -18.56
C ASN A 387 25.71 -15.30 -17.03
N LEU A 388 25.21 -14.18 -16.50
CA LEU A 388 25.29 -13.86 -15.08
C LEU A 388 24.08 -14.40 -14.30
N ALA A 389 24.32 -15.36 -13.41
CA ALA A 389 23.35 -15.89 -12.45
C ALA A 389 23.53 -15.26 -11.06
N TYR A 390 22.41 -15.04 -10.34
CA TYR A 390 22.40 -14.41 -9.02
C TYR A 390 21.14 -14.70 -8.21
N VAL A 391 21.18 -14.45 -6.90
CA VAL A 391 20.02 -14.44 -6.01
C VAL A 391 19.53 -13.01 -5.81
N LYS A 392 18.37 -12.70 -6.38
CA LYS A 392 17.66 -11.43 -6.17
C LYS A 392 17.20 -11.32 -4.70
N PRO A 393 17.47 -10.22 -3.97
CA PRO A 393 17.23 -10.15 -2.52
C PRO A 393 15.75 -10.15 -2.09
N GLN A 394 15.51 -10.36 -0.79
CA GLN A 394 14.18 -10.49 -0.19
C GLN A 394 13.32 -9.22 -0.35
N GLY A 395 12.11 -9.38 -0.90
CA GLY A 395 11.13 -8.32 -1.11
C GLY A 395 11.33 -7.49 -2.38
N TRP A 396 12.35 -7.78 -3.19
CA TRP A 396 12.64 -7.05 -4.42
C TRP A 396 11.79 -7.57 -5.59
N HIS A 397 11.33 -6.66 -6.45
CA HIS A 397 10.56 -6.97 -7.65
C HIS A 397 11.21 -6.39 -8.90
N ALA A 398 11.00 -7.03 -10.05
CA ALA A 398 11.53 -6.57 -11.33
C ALA A 398 10.66 -5.42 -11.89
N VAL A 399 11.31 -4.35 -12.29
CA VAL A 399 10.69 -3.19 -12.95
C VAL A 399 10.75 -3.42 -14.45
N LYS A 400 9.60 -3.30 -15.14
CA LYS A 400 9.52 -3.50 -16.60
C LYS A 400 10.25 -2.36 -17.33
N THR A 401 11.47 -2.64 -17.78
CA THR A 401 12.21 -1.84 -18.77
C THR A 401 11.52 -1.92 -20.14
N LYS A 402 11.81 -0.99 -21.06
CA LYS A 402 11.17 -0.89 -22.38
C LYS A 402 12.10 -1.05 -23.57
N THR A 403 13.40 -1.10 -23.35
CA THR A 403 14.41 -0.73 -24.35
C THR A 403 15.51 -1.78 -24.51
N ASP A 404 16.01 -2.38 -23.42
CA ASP A 404 17.31 -3.05 -23.42
C ASP A 404 17.21 -4.50 -22.92
N ALA A 405 17.59 -5.46 -23.78
CA ALA A 405 17.57 -6.89 -23.44
C ALA A 405 18.70 -7.30 -22.46
N GLY A 406 19.74 -6.47 -22.32
CA GLY A 406 20.85 -6.66 -21.38
C GLY A 406 20.67 -5.99 -20.02
N LEU A 407 19.50 -5.40 -19.71
CA LEU A 407 19.26 -4.62 -18.49
C LEU A 407 18.13 -5.19 -17.62
N ALA A 408 18.47 -5.77 -16.48
CA ALA A 408 17.52 -6.07 -15.41
C ALA A 408 17.50 -4.93 -14.38
N LEU A 409 16.32 -4.34 -14.16
CA LEU A 409 16.10 -3.34 -13.13
C LEU A 409 15.20 -3.93 -12.02
N TYR A 410 15.63 -3.81 -10.78
CA TYR A 410 14.91 -4.24 -9.59
C TYR A 410 14.69 -3.08 -8.63
N GLN A 411 13.54 -3.08 -7.96
CA GLN A 411 13.23 -2.16 -6.87
C GLN A 411 12.96 -2.93 -5.57
N GLY A 412 13.66 -2.53 -4.51
CA GLY A 412 13.49 -3.02 -3.15
C GLY A 412 12.36 -2.31 -2.42
N PRO A 413 11.83 -2.90 -1.34
CA PRO A 413 10.64 -2.38 -0.66
C PRO A 413 10.87 -1.01 0.02
N SER A 414 12.12 -0.67 0.36
CA SER A 414 12.53 0.63 0.91
C SER A 414 12.63 1.76 -0.13
N GLY A 415 12.36 1.46 -1.41
CA GLY A 415 12.68 2.35 -2.53
C GLY A 415 14.10 2.17 -3.07
N ALA A 416 14.91 1.29 -2.46
CA ALA A 416 16.24 0.91 -2.95
C ALA A 416 16.20 0.40 -4.40
N VAL A 417 17.30 0.59 -5.13
CA VAL A 417 17.40 0.30 -6.57
C VAL A 417 18.61 -0.59 -6.84
N LEU A 418 18.45 -1.54 -7.75
CA LEU A 418 19.50 -2.42 -8.24
C LEU A 418 19.29 -2.57 -9.75
N ALA A 419 20.23 -2.07 -10.55
CA ALA A 419 20.30 -2.30 -11.98
C ALA A 419 21.49 -3.21 -12.28
N VAL A 420 21.27 -4.24 -13.10
CA VAL A 420 22.29 -5.15 -13.61
C VAL A 420 22.30 -5.01 -15.12
N ASN A 421 23.41 -4.55 -15.69
CA ASN A 421 23.56 -4.27 -17.11
C ASN A 421 24.72 -5.08 -17.72
N VAL A 422 24.38 -6.14 -18.43
CA VAL A 422 25.32 -7.02 -19.14
C VAL A 422 25.69 -6.38 -20.47
N THR A 423 26.99 -6.14 -20.70
CA THR A 423 27.49 -5.50 -21.93
C THR A 423 28.51 -6.38 -22.64
N PRO A 424 28.19 -6.96 -23.81
CA PRO A 424 29.11 -7.79 -24.55
C PRO A 424 30.38 -7.07 -24.98
N THR A 425 31.53 -7.61 -24.58
CA THR A 425 32.84 -7.00 -24.81
C THR A 425 33.71 -7.84 -25.74
N PRO A 426 33.98 -7.38 -26.99
CA PRO A 426 34.81 -8.14 -27.94
C PRO A 426 36.31 -8.20 -27.56
N SER A 427 36.69 -7.63 -26.41
CA SER A 427 38.00 -7.76 -25.76
C SER A 427 37.84 -7.40 -24.28
N PRO A 428 37.78 -8.39 -23.36
CA PRO A 428 37.72 -8.12 -21.92
C PRO A 428 38.90 -7.28 -21.44
N VAL A 429 38.62 -6.34 -20.52
CA VAL A 429 39.64 -5.52 -19.87
C VAL A 429 39.61 -5.84 -18.38
N PRO A 430 40.62 -6.56 -17.84
CA PRO A 430 40.62 -6.97 -16.44
C PRO A 430 40.31 -5.83 -15.48
N VAL A 431 39.42 -6.08 -14.52
CA VAL A 431 38.96 -5.08 -13.53
C VAL A 431 40.11 -4.42 -12.77
N SER A 432 41.25 -5.09 -12.61
CA SER A 432 42.47 -4.54 -12.01
C SER A 432 43.12 -3.43 -12.84
N ILE A 433 43.01 -3.49 -14.18
CA ILE A 433 43.44 -2.43 -15.09
C ILE A 433 42.45 -1.27 -15.07
N LEU A 434 41.15 -1.55 -14.95
CA LEU A 434 40.12 -0.52 -14.76
C LEU A 434 40.31 0.21 -13.43
N ALA A 435 40.61 -0.51 -12.35
CA ALA A 435 40.88 0.04 -11.02
C ALA A 435 42.14 0.93 -11.03
N ALA A 436 43.24 0.44 -11.61
CA ALA A 436 44.48 1.20 -11.77
C ALA A 436 44.37 2.42 -12.71
N ARG A 437 43.24 2.55 -13.44
CA ARG A 437 42.92 3.68 -14.31
C ARG A 437 41.73 4.51 -13.80
N MET A 438 41.16 4.18 -12.64
CA MET A 438 40.07 4.95 -12.04
C MET A 438 40.59 6.32 -11.64
N ASN A 439 39.94 7.37 -12.16
CA ASN A 439 40.31 8.76 -11.98
C ASN A 439 39.11 9.66 -12.27
N ASP A 440 39.27 10.96 -12.02
CA ASP A 440 38.23 11.98 -12.20
C ASP A 440 37.63 12.02 -13.62
N VAL A 441 38.37 11.58 -14.64
CA VAL A 441 37.86 11.51 -16.02
C VAL A 441 36.96 10.29 -16.20
N LEU A 442 37.34 9.11 -15.71
CA LEU A 442 36.53 7.90 -15.79
C LEU A 442 35.29 7.98 -14.89
N ALA A 443 35.44 8.47 -13.66
CA ALA A 443 34.32 8.79 -12.78
C ALA A 443 33.45 9.90 -13.36
N GLY A 444 34.04 10.91 -14.03
CA GLY A 444 33.34 11.95 -14.76
C GLY A 444 32.62 11.48 -16.03
N LEU A 445 32.90 10.26 -16.53
CA LEU A 445 32.11 9.58 -17.57
C LEU A 445 30.96 8.78 -16.94
N LEU A 446 31.20 8.05 -15.84
CA LEU A 446 30.15 7.36 -15.07
C LEU A 446 29.09 8.34 -14.53
N ALA A 447 29.49 9.53 -14.06
CA ALA A 447 28.58 10.58 -13.63
C ALA A 447 27.78 11.23 -14.79
N ARG A 448 28.20 11.04 -16.06
CA ARG A 448 27.44 11.47 -17.24
C ARG A 448 26.42 10.43 -17.69
N THR A 449 26.71 9.14 -17.52
CA THR A 449 25.72 8.06 -17.77
C THR A 449 24.68 7.95 -16.65
N LEU A 450 24.98 8.48 -15.45
CA LEU A 450 24.06 8.57 -14.31
C LEU A 450 23.80 10.04 -13.89
N PRO A 451 22.91 10.78 -14.57
CA PRO A 451 22.68 12.20 -14.30
C PRO A 451 22.23 12.49 -12.85
N GLY A 452 23.10 13.17 -12.11
CA GLY A 452 22.88 13.51 -10.69
C GLY A 452 23.57 12.58 -9.69
N ALA A 453 24.33 11.59 -10.16
CA ALA A 453 25.22 10.79 -9.34
C ALA A 453 26.52 11.54 -8.99
N GLN A 454 26.94 11.42 -7.73
CA GLN A 454 28.25 11.82 -7.23
C GLN A 454 29.08 10.55 -7.08
N VAL A 455 30.12 10.39 -7.89
CA VAL A 455 30.96 9.17 -7.95
C VAL A 455 32.27 9.44 -7.22
N ASP A 456 32.57 8.68 -6.17
CA ASP A 456 33.82 8.82 -5.41
C ASP A 456 34.92 7.94 -6.01
N ALA A 457 35.71 8.52 -6.90
CA ALA A 457 36.86 7.86 -7.51
C ALA A 457 37.99 7.53 -6.52
N ALA A 458 38.09 8.27 -5.40
CA ALA A 458 39.15 8.10 -4.40
C ALA A 458 38.86 6.95 -3.42
N GLN A 459 37.59 6.56 -3.28
CA GLN A 459 37.16 5.36 -2.54
C GLN A 459 36.93 4.14 -3.45
N ALA A 460 37.29 4.20 -4.73
CA ALA A 460 37.21 3.05 -5.64
C ALA A 460 38.22 1.96 -5.25
N GLY A 461 37.81 0.69 -5.28
CA GLY A 461 38.66 -0.43 -4.86
C GLY A 461 38.25 -1.77 -5.47
N LEU A 462 39.19 -2.72 -5.47
CA LEU A 462 38.92 -4.12 -5.79
C LEU A 462 38.41 -4.84 -4.54
N VAL A 463 37.31 -5.58 -4.68
CA VAL A 463 36.71 -6.41 -3.64
C VAL A 463 36.49 -7.80 -4.19
N SER A 464 37.10 -8.81 -3.56
CA SER A 464 37.02 -10.21 -4.02
C SER A 464 35.68 -10.86 -3.60
N TYR A 465 34.94 -11.36 -4.57
CA TYR A 465 33.70 -12.13 -4.42
C TYR A 465 33.87 -13.56 -4.98
N PRO A 466 32.92 -14.49 -4.77
CA PRO A 466 32.99 -15.85 -5.31
C PRO A 466 33.09 -15.94 -6.84
N ILE A 467 32.65 -14.90 -7.57
CA ILE A 467 32.78 -14.78 -9.03
C ILE A 467 34.19 -14.32 -9.48
N GLY A 468 34.97 -13.70 -8.59
CA GLY A 468 36.26 -13.07 -8.91
C GLY A 468 36.43 -11.73 -8.19
N ASP A 469 37.48 -10.99 -8.55
CA ASP A 469 37.62 -9.59 -8.12
C ASP A 469 36.59 -8.71 -8.83
N VAL A 470 36.02 -7.76 -8.09
CA VAL A 470 35.04 -6.80 -8.58
C VAL A 470 35.54 -5.39 -8.27
N LEU A 471 35.53 -4.50 -9.26
CA LEU A 471 35.82 -3.08 -9.02
C LEU A 471 34.56 -2.39 -8.50
N GLN A 472 34.56 -2.02 -7.22
CA GLN A 472 33.52 -1.21 -6.61
C GLN A 472 33.92 0.26 -6.57
N VAL A 473 33.01 1.14 -7.00
CA VAL A 473 33.15 2.60 -6.97
C VAL A 473 31.96 3.15 -6.19
N PRO A 474 32.15 3.72 -4.99
CA PRO A 474 31.06 4.28 -4.22
C PRO A 474 30.37 5.43 -4.96
N VAL A 475 29.03 5.46 -4.88
CA VAL A 475 28.20 6.46 -5.54
C VAL A 475 27.10 6.96 -4.61
N ARG A 476 26.87 8.27 -4.62
CA ARG A 476 25.74 8.90 -3.92
C ARG A 476 24.79 9.54 -4.94
N MET A 477 23.50 9.26 -4.83
CA MET A 477 22.48 9.86 -5.71
C MET A 477 21.13 9.98 -4.98
N GLN A 478 20.50 11.15 -5.03
CA GLN A 478 19.18 11.43 -4.45
C GLN A 478 19.08 10.99 -2.97
N GLY A 479 19.97 11.51 -2.14
CA GLY A 479 20.07 11.22 -0.71
C GLY A 479 20.54 9.81 -0.35
N SER A 480 20.63 8.91 -1.32
CA SER A 480 20.91 7.49 -1.16
C SER A 480 22.38 7.22 -1.47
N ASP A 481 23.01 6.40 -0.64
CA ASP A 481 24.36 5.91 -0.87
C ASP A 481 24.29 4.57 -1.60
N GLY A 482 25.37 4.17 -2.26
CA GLY A 482 25.34 3.06 -3.18
C GLY A 482 26.70 2.73 -3.76
N ASP A 483 26.71 1.75 -4.67
CA ASP A 483 27.92 1.19 -5.27
C ASP A 483 27.70 1.01 -6.78
N ILE A 484 28.70 1.39 -7.59
CA ILE A 484 28.85 0.89 -8.97
C ILE A 484 29.86 -0.25 -8.90
N ALA A 485 29.40 -1.48 -9.09
CA ALA A 485 30.24 -2.67 -9.16
C ALA A 485 30.44 -3.06 -10.64
N ILE A 486 31.70 -3.20 -11.07
CA ILE A 486 32.07 -3.68 -12.40
C ILE A 486 32.66 -5.08 -12.26
N VAL A 487 32.04 -6.05 -12.92
CA VAL A 487 32.46 -7.46 -12.95
C VAL A 487 32.96 -7.79 -14.37
N ASP A 488 34.01 -8.60 -14.45
CA ASP A 488 34.52 -9.20 -15.69
C ASP A 488 34.24 -10.71 -15.61
N ASP A 489 33.33 -11.21 -16.45
CA ASP A 489 32.92 -12.62 -16.47
C ASP A 489 33.74 -13.47 -17.46
N SER A 490 34.75 -12.86 -18.08
CA SER A 490 35.57 -13.34 -19.21
C SER A 490 34.88 -13.34 -20.60
N SER A 491 33.57 -13.13 -20.69
CA SER A 491 32.84 -12.91 -21.95
C SER A 491 32.24 -11.50 -22.05
N ASP A 492 31.55 -11.07 -21.00
CA ASP A 492 30.87 -9.78 -20.90
C ASP A 492 31.48 -8.91 -19.78
N ILE A 493 31.30 -7.60 -19.86
CA ILE A 493 31.51 -6.69 -18.71
C ILE A 493 30.14 -6.31 -18.15
N ASP A 494 29.93 -6.67 -16.89
CA ASP A 494 28.69 -6.39 -16.16
C ASP A 494 28.84 -5.13 -15.32
N VAL A 495 27.94 -4.17 -15.54
CA VAL A 495 27.84 -2.95 -14.73
C VAL A 495 26.62 -3.06 -13.83
N ILE A 496 26.88 -3.16 -12.53
CA ILE A 496 25.87 -3.29 -11.49
C ILE A 496 25.80 -1.96 -10.72
N LEU A 497 24.67 -1.27 -10.77
CA LEU A 497 24.41 -0.08 -9.97
C LEU A 497 23.45 -0.43 -8.83
N PHE A 498 23.87 -0.18 -7.60
CA PHE A 498 23.05 -0.31 -6.40
C PHE A 498 22.89 1.03 -5.67
N LEU A 499 21.70 1.29 -5.12
CA LEU A 499 21.37 2.42 -4.24
C LEU A 499 20.54 1.91 -3.06
N ASP A 500 20.97 2.16 -1.83
CA ASP A 500 20.38 1.53 -0.63
C ASP A 500 19.12 2.22 -0.09
N ALA A 501 18.76 3.39 -0.63
CA ALA A 501 17.69 4.25 -0.12
C ALA A 501 17.82 4.64 1.37
N GLY A 502 19.04 4.58 1.93
CA GLY A 502 19.35 4.72 3.35
C GLY A 502 18.94 3.52 4.21
N SER A 503 18.68 2.35 3.61
CA SER A 503 18.19 1.17 4.32
C SER A 503 19.29 0.13 4.56
N ALA A 504 19.62 -0.11 5.82
CA ALA A 504 20.60 -1.13 6.21
C ALA A 504 20.20 -2.54 5.75
N LYS A 505 18.90 -2.85 5.72
CA LYS A 505 18.36 -4.11 5.17
C LYS A 505 18.62 -4.22 3.66
N ALA A 506 18.50 -3.12 2.91
CA ALA A 506 18.81 -3.12 1.48
C ALA A 506 20.31 -3.32 1.23
N ARG A 507 21.20 -2.64 1.97
CA ARG A 507 22.66 -2.81 1.87
C ARG A 507 23.10 -4.25 2.22
N ALA A 508 22.51 -4.85 3.26
CA ALA A 508 22.74 -6.27 3.59
C ALA A 508 22.24 -7.23 2.49
N GLY A 509 21.08 -6.92 1.89
CA GLY A 509 20.55 -7.67 0.74
C GLY A 509 21.44 -7.56 -0.51
N PHE A 510 22.02 -6.39 -0.77
CA PHE A 510 22.98 -6.20 -1.85
C PHE A 510 24.26 -7.00 -1.63
N HIS A 511 24.81 -7.04 -0.41
CA HIS A 511 25.94 -7.92 -0.11
C HIS A 511 25.60 -9.40 -0.38
N GLN A 512 24.42 -9.86 0.01
CA GLN A 512 23.97 -11.24 -0.30
C GLN A 512 23.90 -11.49 -1.81
N PHE A 513 23.35 -10.55 -2.57
CA PHE A 513 23.33 -10.59 -4.04
C PHE A 513 24.75 -10.67 -4.62
N MET A 514 25.68 -9.80 -4.20
CA MET A 514 27.07 -9.82 -4.70
C MET A 514 27.78 -11.14 -4.37
N THR A 515 27.58 -11.71 -3.17
CA THR A 515 28.11 -13.04 -2.81
C THR A 515 27.44 -14.21 -3.53
N SER A 516 26.35 -13.96 -4.26
CA SER A 516 25.60 -14.99 -5.03
C SER A 516 25.86 -14.96 -6.53
N LEU A 517 26.66 -13.99 -7.02
CA LEU A 517 27.04 -13.88 -8.42
C LEU A 517 27.82 -15.12 -8.88
N GLN A 518 27.44 -15.67 -10.03
CA GLN A 518 28.10 -16.77 -10.71
C GLN A 518 27.99 -16.55 -12.23
N SER A 519 29.08 -16.70 -12.97
CA SER A 519 28.99 -16.84 -14.44
C SER A 519 28.56 -18.27 -14.79
N THR A 520 27.81 -18.42 -15.89
CA THR A 520 27.34 -19.69 -16.45
C THR A 520 27.90 -19.97 -17.85
N ALA A 521 29.00 -19.31 -18.21
CA ALA A 521 29.73 -19.51 -19.48
C ALA A 521 30.53 -20.83 -19.54
#